data_AF-A0A804LWB8-F1
#
_entry.id   AF-A0A804LWB8-F1
#
_cell.length_a   1.000
_cell.length_b   1.000
_cell.length_c   1.000
_cell.angle_alpha   90.00
_cell.angle_beta   90.00
_cell.angle_gamma   90.00
#
_symmetry.space_group_name_H-M   'P 1'
#
loop_
_entity.id
_entity.type
_entity.pdbx_description
1 polymer ?
#
loop_
_entity_poly.entity_id
_entity_poly.type
_entity_poly.pdbx_seq_one_letter_code
_entity_poly.pdbx_strand_id
1 'polypeptide(L)'
;MTNTFRPFSDDIFRYEFNEPLKLQNGWLLWSAIGLFVAIVAIALAGAAMTFLNGETPQRETDSLVLLLPLIGSSNISTACLLGITGILAPILEETVFRGFLMVSLTMWFPTPYAVLMTAAVFAFAHFTPGEFPQLFVLGVVLGFSYAQTRNLLTPIAIHAVWNSGVILLLTFLQMQGYDIREILQAS
;
A
#
# COMPACT_ATOMS: atom_id res chain seq x y z
N MET A 1 10.37 -15.44 41.28
CA MET A 1 10.55 -15.17 39.84
C MET A 1 9.17 -15.21 39.19
N THR A 2 8.51 -14.07 39.02
CA THR A 2 7.19 -14.01 38.38
C THR A 2 7.38 -13.97 36.88
N ASN A 3 7.27 -15.13 36.24
CA ASN A 3 7.25 -15.24 34.79
C ASN A 3 5.94 -14.59 34.30
N THR A 4 5.96 -13.28 34.06
CA THR A 4 4.82 -12.50 33.55
C THR A 4 4.86 -12.52 32.02
N PHE A 5 4.94 -13.71 31.44
CA PHE A 5 4.69 -13.86 30.02
C PHE A 5 3.19 -13.67 29.80
N ARG A 6 2.80 -12.49 29.29
CA ARG A 6 1.49 -12.31 28.68
C ARG A 6 1.67 -12.63 27.20
N PRO A 7 1.18 -13.78 26.70
CA PRO A 7 1.16 -14.01 25.27
C PRO A 7 0.41 -12.86 24.60
N PHE A 8 0.91 -12.44 23.45
CA PHE A 8 0.17 -11.57 22.55
C PHE A 8 -1.24 -12.13 22.33
N SER A 9 -2.27 -11.28 22.27
CA SER A 9 -3.63 -11.75 22.01
C SER A 9 -3.68 -12.53 20.70
N ASP A 10 -4.48 -13.58 20.62
CA ASP A 10 -4.62 -14.41 19.41
C ASP A 10 -5.08 -13.61 18.17
N ASP A 11 -5.57 -12.38 18.38
CA ASP A 11 -6.10 -11.48 17.36
C ASP A 11 -5.06 -10.66 16.57
N ILE A 12 -3.75 -10.74 16.87
CA ILE A 12 -2.74 -9.85 16.26
C ILE A 12 -2.55 -10.14 14.76
N PHE A 13 -2.54 -11.41 14.37
CA PHE A 13 -2.39 -11.85 12.97
C PHE A 13 -3.67 -12.53 12.47
N ARG A 14 -4.78 -11.81 12.54
CA ARG A 14 -6.09 -12.37 12.16
C ARG A 14 -6.31 -12.33 10.65
N TYR A 15 -6.68 -13.49 10.10
CA TYR A 15 -7.10 -13.68 8.71
C TYR A 15 -8.51 -14.29 8.69
N GLU A 16 -9.53 -13.46 8.48
CA GLU A 16 -10.92 -13.90 8.53
C GLU A 16 -11.59 -13.75 7.17
N PHE A 17 -11.98 -14.88 6.58
CA PHE A 17 -12.65 -14.90 5.27
C PHE A 17 -14.18 -14.79 5.36
N ASN A 18 -14.73 -14.92 6.57
CA ASN A 18 -16.16 -14.95 6.82
C ASN A 18 -16.80 -13.56 6.74
N GLU A 19 -18.09 -13.51 6.42
CA GLU A 19 -18.90 -12.28 6.36
C GLU A 19 -18.23 -11.12 5.57
N PRO A 20 -17.72 -11.35 4.34
CA PRO A 20 -16.83 -10.42 3.63
C PRO A 20 -17.43 -9.03 3.38
N LEU A 21 -18.77 -8.94 3.32
CA LEU A 21 -19.51 -7.71 3.02
C LEU A 21 -20.18 -7.07 4.25
N LYS A 22 -19.86 -7.54 5.46
CA LYS A 22 -20.42 -6.96 6.69
C LYS A 22 -20.01 -5.50 6.85
N LEU A 23 -20.98 -4.62 7.07
CA LEU A 23 -20.76 -3.18 7.17
C LEU A 23 -19.75 -2.79 8.27
N GLN A 24 -19.76 -3.50 9.39
CA GLN A 24 -18.93 -3.16 10.55
C GLN A 24 -17.43 -3.45 10.31
N ASN A 25 -17.11 -4.62 9.77
CA ASN A 25 -15.73 -5.12 9.71
C ASN A 25 -15.47 -6.11 8.55
N GLY A 26 -16.36 -6.22 7.58
CA GLY A 26 -16.23 -7.12 6.43
C GLY A 26 -15.03 -6.75 5.56
N TRP A 27 -14.06 -7.67 5.45
CA TRP A 27 -12.76 -7.38 4.85
C TRP A 27 -12.87 -6.95 3.38
N LEU A 28 -13.77 -7.55 2.60
CA LEU A 28 -13.91 -7.25 1.17
C LEU A 28 -14.56 -5.89 0.96
N LEU A 29 -15.60 -5.58 1.73
CA LEU A 29 -16.25 -4.26 1.67
C LEU A 29 -15.27 -3.15 2.03
N TRP A 30 -14.56 -3.30 3.14
CA TRP A 30 -13.58 -2.30 3.58
C TRP A 30 -12.35 -2.24 2.67
N SER A 31 -12.00 -3.33 1.97
CA SER A 31 -10.99 -3.31 0.91
C SER A 31 -11.44 -2.44 -0.27
N ALA A 32 -12.69 -2.60 -0.72
CA ALA A 32 -13.23 -1.81 -1.83
C ALA A 32 -13.33 -0.31 -1.47
N ILE A 33 -13.85 0.00 -0.27
CA ILE A 33 -13.92 1.37 0.24
C ILE A 33 -12.50 1.96 0.38
N GLY A 34 -11.58 1.21 0.99
CA GLY A 34 -10.20 1.62 1.19
C GLY A 34 -9.50 1.89 -0.14
N LEU A 35 -9.67 1.03 -1.14
CA LEU A 35 -9.09 1.24 -2.46
C LEU A 35 -9.64 2.50 -3.15
N PHE A 36 -10.96 2.73 -3.10
CA PHE A 36 -11.55 3.96 -3.63
C PHE A 36 -11.01 5.21 -2.93
N VAL A 37 -10.94 5.18 -1.60
CA VAL A 37 -10.37 6.28 -0.81
C VAL A 37 -8.89 6.50 -1.13
N ALA A 38 -8.10 5.44 -1.30
CA ALA A 38 -6.68 5.55 -1.68
C ALA A 38 -6.52 6.23 -3.04
N ILE A 39 -7.28 5.81 -4.07
CA ILE A 39 -7.23 6.40 -5.40
C ILE A 39 -7.54 7.91 -5.33
N VAL A 40 -8.65 8.27 -4.68
CA VAL A 40 -9.06 9.68 -4.55
C VAL A 40 -8.04 10.48 -3.75
N ALA A 41 -7.59 9.98 -2.61
CA ALA A 41 -6.67 10.69 -1.73
C ALA A 41 -5.28 10.89 -2.37
N ILE A 42 -4.77 9.89 -3.09
CA ILE A 42 -3.49 9.99 -3.80
C ILE A 42 -3.60 10.96 -4.98
N ALA A 43 -4.71 10.94 -5.72
CA ALA A 43 -4.95 11.91 -6.80
C ALA A 43 -5.02 13.34 -6.26
N LEU A 44 -5.72 13.55 -5.14
CA LEU A 44 -5.80 14.85 -4.47
C LEU A 44 -4.44 15.31 -3.92
N ALA A 45 -3.67 14.40 -3.30
CA ALA A 45 -2.33 14.71 -2.82
C ALA A 45 -1.41 15.12 -3.98
N GLY A 46 -1.49 14.42 -5.12
CA GLY A 46 -0.76 14.79 -6.34
C GLY A 46 -1.15 16.18 -6.84
N ALA A 47 -2.46 16.45 -6.98
CA ALA A 47 -2.95 17.75 -7.43
C ALA A 47 -2.56 18.91 -6.48
N ALA A 48 -2.60 18.67 -5.17
CA ALA A 48 -2.17 19.64 -4.17
C ALA A 48 -0.68 19.95 -4.28
N MET A 49 0.17 18.93 -4.46
CA MET A 49 1.60 19.11 -4.66
C MET A 49 1.90 19.93 -5.93
N THR A 50 1.22 19.63 -7.04
CA THR A 50 1.34 20.42 -8.28
C THR A 50 0.93 21.88 -8.07
N PHE A 51 -0.18 22.11 -7.36
CA PHE A 51 -0.67 23.47 -7.10
C PHE A 51 0.29 24.28 -6.21
N LEU A 52 0.89 23.64 -5.20
CA LEU A 52 1.78 24.30 -4.24
C LEU A 52 3.17 24.59 -4.82
N ASN A 53 3.73 23.64 -5.57
CA ASN A 53 5.11 23.73 -6.06
C ASN A 53 5.20 24.35 -7.46
N GLY A 54 4.09 24.48 -8.20
CA GLY A 54 4.07 25.01 -9.56
C GLY A 54 4.72 24.09 -10.61
N GLU A 55 5.27 22.96 -10.17
CA GLU A 55 5.86 21.90 -10.99
C GLU A 55 5.02 20.64 -10.80
N THR A 56 4.89 19.85 -11.86
CA THR A 56 4.40 18.48 -11.74
C THR A 56 5.37 17.71 -10.84
N PRO A 57 4.88 16.92 -9.86
CA PRO A 57 5.76 16.10 -9.04
C PRO A 57 6.61 15.24 -9.97
N GLN A 58 7.91 15.49 -10.01
CA GLN A 58 8.87 14.74 -10.81
C GLN A 58 8.82 13.28 -10.32
N ARG A 59 8.07 12.44 -11.03
CA ARG A 59 7.92 10.99 -10.77
C ARG A 59 9.19 10.22 -11.14
N GLU A 60 10.36 10.83 -11.01
CA GLU A 60 11.61 10.30 -11.55
C GLU A 60 12.10 9.03 -10.87
N THR A 61 11.50 8.64 -9.74
CA THR A 61 11.88 7.42 -9.03
C THR A 61 10.66 6.74 -8.42
N ASP A 62 9.58 6.54 -9.19
CA ASP A 62 8.59 5.56 -8.75
C ASP A 62 9.31 4.20 -8.68
N SER A 63 9.36 3.59 -7.50
CA SER A 63 10.06 2.32 -7.28
C SER A 63 9.58 1.21 -8.23
N LEU A 64 8.34 1.31 -8.73
CA LEU A 64 7.81 0.44 -9.79
C LEU A 64 8.29 0.82 -11.20
N VAL A 65 8.62 2.09 -11.44
CA VAL A 65 9.22 2.60 -12.69
C VAL A 65 10.65 2.08 -12.87
N LEU A 66 11.40 1.87 -11.78
CA LEU A 66 12.69 1.16 -11.85
C LEU A 66 12.54 -0.29 -12.36
N LEU A 67 11.36 -0.89 -12.21
CA LEU A 67 11.05 -2.23 -12.66
C LEU A 67 10.48 -2.24 -14.10
N LEU A 68 10.28 -1.09 -14.75
CA LEU A 68 9.85 -0.98 -16.15
C LEU A 68 10.66 -1.85 -17.13
N PRO A 69 12.00 -1.96 -17.04
CA PRO A 69 12.75 -2.83 -17.94
C PRO A 69 12.37 -4.32 -17.83
N LEU A 70 11.81 -4.73 -16.68
CA LEU A 70 11.32 -6.09 -16.46
C LEU A 70 9.87 -6.25 -16.93
N ILE A 71 9.08 -5.17 -16.89
CA ILE A 71 7.71 -5.11 -17.40
C ILE A 71 7.75 -5.23 -18.94
N GLY A 72 7.01 -6.20 -19.47
CA GLY A 72 6.93 -6.41 -20.93
C GLY A 72 8.18 -7.01 -21.59
N SER A 73 9.27 -7.26 -20.85
CA SER A 73 10.45 -7.98 -21.38
C SER A 73 10.12 -9.43 -21.79
N SER A 74 9.23 -10.08 -21.03
CA SER A 74 8.61 -11.36 -21.34
C SER A 74 7.37 -11.57 -20.49
N ASN A 75 6.49 -12.49 -20.91
CA ASN A 75 5.32 -12.89 -20.13
C ASN A 75 5.73 -13.47 -18.76
N ILE A 76 6.84 -14.21 -18.72
CA ILE A 76 7.37 -14.81 -17.49
C ILE A 76 7.85 -13.72 -16.53
N SER A 77 8.62 -12.74 -17.01
CA SER A 77 9.10 -11.63 -16.19
C SER A 77 7.94 -10.83 -15.58
N THR A 78 6.93 -10.52 -16.38
CA THR A 78 5.74 -9.79 -15.92
C THR A 78 4.94 -10.61 -14.90
N ALA A 79 4.79 -11.92 -15.10
CA ALA A 79 4.15 -12.81 -14.14
C ALA A 79 4.94 -12.92 -12.83
N CYS A 80 6.27 -13.03 -12.89
CA CYS A 80 7.15 -13.01 -11.70
C CYS A 80 7.03 -11.70 -10.94
N LEU A 81 7.00 -10.57 -11.65
CA LEU A 81 6.81 -9.26 -11.05
C LEU A 81 5.48 -9.20 -10.30
N LEU A 82 4.36 -9.55 -10.94
CA LEU A 82 3.05 -9.60 -10.29
C LEU A 82 3.03 -10.53 -9.06
N GLY A 83 3.69 -11.68 -9.13
CA GLY A 83 3.79 -12.59 -7.99
C GLY A 83 4.58 -11.98 -6.82
N ILE A 84 5.71 -11.33 -7.09
CA ILE A 84 6.56 -10.77 -6.05
C ILE A 84 5.98 -9.46 -5.50
N THR A 85 5.75 -8.46 -6.34
CA THR A 85 5.35 -7.11 -5.91
C THR A 85 3.85 -6.98 -5.69
N GLY A 86 3.04 -7.79 -6.40
CA GLY A 86 1.58 -7.77 -6.28
C GLY A 86 1.03 -8.69 -5.19
N ILE A 87 1.80 -9.70 -4.74
CA ILE A 87 1.33 -10.69 -3.75
C ILE A 87 2.29 -10.80 -2.57
N LEU A 88 3.54 -11.22 -2.81
CA LEU A 88 4.47 -11.53 -1.72
C LEU A 88 4.85 -10.30 -0.89
N ALA A 89 5.16 -9.18 -1.55
CA ALA A 89 5.51 -7.93 -0.88
C ALA A 89 4.35 -7.38 -0.03
N PRO A 90 3.11 -7.23 -0.54
CA PRO A 90 1.96 -6.84 0.29
C PRO A 90 1.74 -7.73 1.52
N ILE A 91 1.84 -9.06 1.36
CA ILE A 91 1.69 -9.98 2.50
C ILE A 91 2.75 -9.70 3.57
N LEU A 92 4.01 -9.59 3.16
CA LEU A 92 5.14 -9.37 4.07
C LEU A 92 5.04 -8.00 4.74
N GLU A 93 4.85 -6.95 3.95
CA GLU A 93 4.79 -5.58 4.41
C GLU A 93 3.61 -5.36 5.35
N GLU A 94 2.40 -5.79 5.00
CA GLU A 94 1.25 -5.61 5.90
C GLU A 94 1.38 -6.44 7.19
N THR A 95 2.00 -7.61 7.13
CA THR A 95 2.31 -8.39 8.34
C THR A 95 3.25 -7.63 9.26
N VAL A 96 4.30 -7.00 8.71
CA VAL A 96 5.29 -6.24 9.49
C VAL A 96 4.71 -4.92 9.98
N PHE A 97 4.10 -4.11 9.11
CA PHE A 97 3.66 -2.77 9.44
C PHE A 97 2.35 -2.76 10.23
N ARG A 98 1.35 -3.57 9.84
CA ARG A 98 0.00 -3.55 10.45
C ARG A 98 -0.12 -4.63 11.52
N GLY A 99 0.32 -5.85 11.22
CA GLY A 99 0.28 -6.95 12.17
C GLY A 99 1.21 -6.75 13.36
N PHE A 100 2.47 -6.35 13.11
CA PHE A 100 3.47 -6.23 14.17
C PHE A 100 3.66 -4.80 14.68
N LEU A 101 4.14 -3.88 13.85
CA LEU A 101 4.58 -2.55 14.28
C LEU A 101 3.42 -1.68 14.80
N MET A 102 2.32 -1.60 14.04
CA MET A 102 1.16 -0.80 14.43
C MET A 102 0.53 -1.32 15.72
N VAL A 103 0.32 -2.63 15.83
CA VAL A 103 -0.20 -3.25 17.06
C VAL A 103 0.73 -2.97 18.25
N SER A 104 2.04 -3.08 18.07
CA SER A 104 3.01 -2.76 19.12
C SER A 104 2.92 -1.29 19.55
N LEU A 105 2.78 -0.35 18.61
CA LEU A 105 2.61 1.07 18.91
C LEU A 105 1.29 1.37 19.64
N THR A 106 0.22 0.61 19.37
CA THR A 106 -1.07 0.79 20.07
C THR A 106 -1.01 0.45 21.56
N MET A 107 0.06 -0.22 22.02
CA MET A 107 0.31 -0.42 23.46
C MET A 107 0.74 0.86 24.17
N TRP A 108 1.25 1.84 23.43
CA TRP A 108 1.84 3.07 23.98
C TRP A 108 1.10 4.34 23.53
N PHE A 109 0.45 4.29 22.35
CA PHE A 109 -0.21 5.42 21.73
C PHE A 109 -1.65 5.09 21.33
N PRO A 110 -2.57 6.08 21.31
CA PRO A 110 -3.91 5.89 20.74
C PRO A 110 -3.85 5.47 19.27
N THR A 111 -4.84 4.69 18.81
CA THR A 111 -4.88 4.11 17.46
C THR A 111 -4.61 5.10 16.32
N PRO A 112 -5.19 6.32 16.29
CA PRO A 112 -4.90 7.26 15.21
C PRO A 112 -3.42 7.64 15.11
N TYR A 113 -2.73 7.81 16.24
CA TYR A 113 -1.30 8.10 16.25
C TYR A 113 -0.47 6.91 15.78
N ALA A 114 -0.85 5.69 16.20
CA ALA A 114 -0.18 4.48 15.71
C ALA A 114 -0.31 4.34 14.18
N VAL A 115 -1.49 4.65 13.59
CA VAL A 115 -1.69 4.67 12.13
C VAL A 115 -0.78 5.69 11.45
N LEU A 116 -0.72 6.92 11.95
CA LEU A 116 0.10 7.97 11.35
C LEU A 116 1.59 7.65 11.44
N MET A 117 2.05 7.11 12.59
CA MET A 117 3.44 6.73 12.79
C MET A 117 3.85 5.57 11.86
N THR A 118 3.04 4.51 11.75
CA THR A 118 3.37 3.40 10.86
C THR A 118 3.29 3.78 9.39
N ALA A 119 2.37 4.66 9.00
CA ALA A 119 2.30 5.21 7.65
C ALA A 119 3.57 6.01 7.29
N ALA A 120 4.09 6.82 8.23
CA ALA A 120 5.34 7.54 8.04
C ALA A 120 6.54 6.60 7.89
N VAL A 121 6.66 5.60 8.78
CA VAL A 121 7.75 4.61 8.71
C VAL A 121 7.67 3.79 7.41
N PHE A 122 6.46 3.40 7.00
CA PHE A 122 6.21 2.74 5.71
C PHE A 122 6.72 3.57 4.53
N ALA A 123 6.33 4.85 4.44
CA ALA A 123 6.75 5.74 3.38
C ALA A 123 8.27 5.97 3.36
N PHE A 124 8.91 6.14 4.53
CA PHE A 124 10.36 6.28 4.60
C PHE A 124 11.12 5.00 4.24
N ALA A 125 10.57 3.83 4.53
CA ALA A 125 11.20 2.54 4.23
C ALA A 125 11.33 2.26 2.72
N HIS A 126 10.61 3.01 1.87
CA HIS A 126 10.70 2.91 0.41
C HIS A 126 11.91 3.67 -0.16
N PHE A 127 12.55 4.55 0.62
CA PHE A 127 13.71 5.34 0.20
C PHE A 127 13.51 6.16 -1.09
N THR A 128 12.25 6.55 -1.38
CA THR A 128 11.88 7.39 -2.53
C THR A 128 11.22 8.69 -2.04
N PRO A 129 12.01 9.74 -1.71
CA PRO A 129 11.47 10.98 -1.13
C PRO A 129 10.38 11.65 -1.97
N GLY A 130 10.44 11.53 -3.30
CA GLY A 130 9.43 12.08 -4.21
C GLY A 130 8.08 11.39 -4.14
N GLU A 131 8.03 10.12 -3.71
CA GLU A 131 6.78 9.36 -3.51
C GLU A 131 6.24 9.45 -2.09
N PHE A 132 6.99 10.10 -1.18
CA PHE A 132 6.65 10.10 0.25
C PHE A 132 5.19 10.52 0.51
N PRO A 133 4.65 11.61 -0.07
CA PRO A 133 3.25 12.00 0.17
C PRO A 133 2.24 10.91 -0.22
N GLN A 134 2.45 10.26 -1.37
CA GLN A 134 1.57 9.24 -1.91
C GLN A 134 1.65 7.95 -1.08
N LEU A 135 2.87 7.51 -0.75
CA LEU A 135 3.10 6.33 0.10
C LEU A 135 2.60 6.54 1.53
N PHE A 136 2.74 7.76 2.05
CA PHE A 136 2.19 8.11 3.37
C PHE A 136 0.66 8.03 3.36
N VAL A 137 0.00 8.61 2.36
CA VAL A 137 -1.46 8.55 2.20
C VAL A 137 -1.94 7.10 2.06
N LEU A 138 -1.31 6.31 1.20
CA LEU A 138 -1.60 4.88 1.08
C LEU A 138 -1.42 4.18 2.44
N GLY A 139 -0.32 4.48 3.12
CA GLY A 139 0.01 3.92 4.42
C GLY A 139 -1.04 4.20 5.49
N VAL A 140 -1.61 5.41 5.49
CA VAL A 140 -2.71 5.82 6.38
C VAL A 140 -3.99 5.03 6.06
N VAL A 141 -4.34 4.88 4.77
CA VAL A 141 -5.53 4.11 4.35
C VAL A 141 -5.41 2.65 4.79
N LEU A 142 -4.25 2.03 4.56
CA LEU A 142 -3.98 0.66 4.97
C LEU A 142 -4.07 0.51 6.50
N GLY A 143 -3.43 1.40 7.25
CA GLY A 143 -3.50 1.39 8.72
C GLY A 143 -4.92 1.58 9.26
N PHE A 144 -5.68 2.51 8.68
CA PHE A 144 -7.08 2.73 9.06
C PHE A 144 -7.96 1.52 8.74
N SER A 145 -7.81 0.92 7.55
CA SER A 145 -8.57 -0.28 7.17
C SER A 145 -8.33 -1.43 8.14
N TYR A 146 -7.08 -1.64 8.58
CA TYR A 146 -6.74 -2.64 9.59
C TYR A 146 -7.31 -2.29 10.97
N ALA A 147 -7.24 -1.03 11.39
CA ALA A 147 -7.84 -0.59 12.66
C ALA A 147 -9.34 -0.87 12.71
N GLN A 148 -10.03 -0.65 11.58
CA GLN A 148 -11.47 -0.85 11.44
C GLN A 148 -11.85 -2.33 11.39
N THR A 149 -11.16 -3.15 10.60
CA THR A 149 -11.56 -4.55 10.37
C THR A 149 -10.91 -5.54 11.33
N ARG A 150 -9.76 -5.19 11.94
CA ARG A 150 -8.89 -6.10 12.71
C ARG A 150 -8.60 -7.39 11.94
N ASN A 151 -8.37 -7.26 10.63
CA ASN A 151 -8.17 -8.37 9.71
C ASN A 151 -7.11 -7.97 8.69
N LEU A 152 -6.04 -8.73 8.59
CA LEU A 152 -4.92 -8.45 7.67
C LEU A 152 -5.29 -8.63 6.21
N LEU A 153 -6.34 -9.41 5.90
CA LEU A 153 -6.81 -9.55 4.52
C LEU A 153 -7.22 -8.21 3.92
N THR A 154 -7.77 -7.30 4.72
CA THR A 154 -8.22 -5.98 4.24
C THR A 154 -7.07 -5.12 3.70
N PRO A 155 -6.04 -4.78 4.49
CA PRO A 155 -4.91 -4.00 3.96
C PRO A 155 -4.12 -4.78 2.92
N ILE A 156 -3.95 -6.11 3.05
CA ILE A 156 -3.26 -6.93 2.04
C ILE A 156 -3.97 -6.82 0.69
N ALA A 157 -5.30 -6.92 0.66
CA ALA A 157 -6.06 -6.83 -0.59
C ALA A 157 -5.95 -5.44 -1.22
N ILE A 158 -6.07 -4.37 -0.43
CA ILE A 158 -5.91 -2.99 -0.93
C ILE A 158 -4.52 -2.81 -1.54
N HIS A 159 -3.48 -3.21 -0.81
CA HIS A 159 -2.09 -3.04 -1.23
C HIS A 159 -1.75 -3.90 -2.46
N ALA A 160 -2.19 -5.16 -2.47
CA ALA A 160 -2.02 -6.07 -3.62
C ALA A 160 -2.69 -5.53 -4.89
N VAL A 161 -3.92 -5.02 -4.78
CA VAL A 161 -4.64 -4.43 -5.91
C VAL A 161 -3.98 -3.14 -6.37
N TRP A 162 -3.48 -2.31 -5.46
CA TRP A 162 -2.72 -1.11 -5.82
C TRP A 162 -1.48 -1.46 -6.65
N ASN A 163 -0.59 -2.31 -6.12
CA ASN A 163 0.67 -2.67 -6.79
C ASN A 163 0.41 -3.38 -8.13
N SER A 164 -0.48 -4.37 -8.12
CA SER A 164 -0.82 -5.12 -9.33
C SER A 164 -1.50 -4.23 -10.37
N GLY A 165 -2.38 -3.32 -9.94
CA GLY A 165 -3.09 -2.38 -10.80
C GLY A 165 -2.13 -1.46 -11.54
N VAL A 166 -1.13 -0.91 -10.84
CA VAL A 166 -0.08 -0.09 -11.46
C VAL A 166 0.71 -0.91 -12.49
N ILE A 167 1.18 -2.11 -12.13
CA ILE A 167 1.95 -2.97 -13.04
C ILE A 167 1.15 -3.35 -14.29
N LEU A 168 -0.13 -3.73 -14.12
CA LEU A 168 -1.00 -4.09 -15.23
C LEU A 168 -1.30 -2.89 -16.13
N LEU A 169 -1.50 -1.70 -15.55
CA LEU A 169 -1.69 -0.48 -16.32
C LEU A 169 -0.44 -0.13 -17.14
N LEU A 170 0.74 -0.17 -16.54
CA LEU A 170 2.01 0.09 -17.23
C LEU A 170 2.26 -0.94 -18.33
N THR A 171 2.00 -2.22 -18.06
CA THR A 171 2.09 -3.30 -19.05
C THR A 171 1.12 -3.05 -20.22
N PHE A 172 -0.13 -2.66 -19.93
CA PHE A 172 -1.12 -2.36 -20.95
C PHE A 172 -0.70 -1.19 -21.85
N LEU A 173 -0.25 -0.09 -21.25
CA LEU A 173 0.23 1.07 -22.01
C LEU A 173 1.44 0.71 -22.88
N GLN A 174 2.39 -0.07 -22.36
CA GLN A 174 3.55 -0.53 -23.13
C GLN A 174 3.14 -1.44 -24.30
N MET A 175 2.14 -2.33 -24.10
CA MET A 175 1.60 -3.16 -25.19
C MET A 175 0.90 -2.34 -26.29
N GLN A 176 0.36 -1.16 -25.96
CA GLN A 176 -0.19 -0.23 -26.95
C GLN A 176 0.90 0.57 -27.71
N GLY A 177 2.18 0.36 -27.38
CA GLY A 177 3.30 1.03 -28.04
C GLY A 177 3.64 2.41 -27.48
N TYR A 178 3.08 2.79 -26.32
CA TYR A 178 3.49 4.01 -25.64
C TYR A 178 4.88 3.84 -25.02
N ASP A 179 5.76 4.82 -25.22
CA ASP A 179 6.99 4.91 -24.44
C ASP A 179 6.65 5.45 -23.05
N ILE A 180 6.61 4.55 -22.08
CA ILE A 180 6.29 4.88 -20.69
C ILE A 180 7.32 5.87 -20.11
N ARG A 181 8.57 5.84 -20.57
CA ARG A 181 9.60 6.78 -20.11
C ARG A 181 9.29 8.18 -20.61
N GLU A 182 8.87 8.32 -21.87
CA GLU A 182 8.42 9.62 -22.40
C GLU A 182 7.17 10.12 -21.67
N ILE A 183 6.18 9.26 -21.40
CA ILE A 183 4.97 9.67 -20.65
C ILE A 183 5.32 10.17 -19.25
N LEU A 184 6.26 9.50 -18.56
CA LEU A 184 6.65 9.85 -17.21
C LEU A 184 7.61 11.05 -17.15
N GLN A 185 8.34 11.34 -18.23
CA GLN A 185 9.29 12.47 -18.33
C GLN A 185 8.68 13.72 -18.98
N ALA A 186 7.62 13.58 -19.79
CA ALA A 186 7.00 14.69 -20.54
C ALA A 186 5.86 15.40 -19.80
N SER A 187 5.53 14.98 -18.56
CA SER A 187 4.49 15.57 -17.72
C SER A 187 5.10 16.25 -16.51
#